data_AF-A0A2G8RHF9-F1
#
_entry.id   AF-A0A2G8RHF9-F1
#
_cell.length_a   1.000
_cell.length_b   1.000
_cell.length_c   1.000
_cell.angle_alpha   90.00
_cell.angle_beta   90.00
_cell.angle_gamma   90.00
#
_symmetry.space_group_name_H-M   'P 1'
#
loop_
_entity.id
_entity.type
_entity.pdbx_description
1 polymer ?
#
loop_
_entity_poly.entity_id
_entity_poly.type
_entity_poly.pdbx_seq_one_letter_code
_entity_poly.pdbx_strand_id
1 'polypeptide(L)'
;MTFITAEQVAELTGFDSGTAFLAARTRLEDSKRFPPPMPTCLRPLKWRADAITAWVLEQGVAPSGLPSILPHNVYLIEEARRA
;
A
#
# COMPACT_ATOMS: atom_id res chain seq x y z
N MET A 1 4.28 -0.94 14.23
CA MET A 1 4.76 -1.30 12.88
C MET A 1 4.06 -2.58 12.48
N THR A 2 3.04 -2.48 11.62
CA THR A 2 2.14 -3.59 11.29
C THR A 2 2.58 -4.23 9.97
N PHE A 3 2.54 -5.56 9.91
CA PHE A 3 2.86 -6.31 8.69
C PHE A 3 1.60 -6.91 8.10
N ILE A 4 1.49 -6.86 6.77
CA ILE A 4 0.35 -7.38 6.02
C ILE A 4 0.77 -8.43 5.00
N THR A 5 -0.13 -9.37 4.71
CA THR A 5 0.09 -10.48 3.78
C THR A 5 -0.22 -10.06 2.34
N ALA A 6 0.13 -10.93 1.39
CA ALA A 6 -0.21 -10.73 -0.03
C ALA A 6 -1.72 -10.56 -0.27
N GLU A 7 -2.58 -11.24 0.50
CA GLU A 7 -4.03 -11.09 0.39
C GLU A 7 -4.49 -9.70 0.82
N GLN A 8 -4.02 -9.23 1.97
CA GLN A 8 -4.35 -7.89 2.46
C GLN A 8 -3.83 -6.79 1.53
N VAL A 9 -2.65 -6.99 0.92
CA VAL A 9 -2.13 -6.07 -0.09
C VAL A 9 -3.00 -6.07 -1.35
N ALA A 10 -3.49 -7.25 -1.78
CA ALA A 10 -4.38 -7.35 -2.94
C ALA A 10 -5.66 -6.54 -2.73
N GLU A 11 -6.30 -6.66 -1.55
CA GLU A 11 -7.48 -5.87 -1.19
C GLU A 11 -7.21 -4.36 -1.28
N LEU A 12 -6.07 -3.89 -0.75
CA LEU A 12 -5.70 -2.47 -0.76
C LEU A 12 -5.41 -1.92 -2.15
N THR A 13 -4.94 -2.78 -3.06
CA THR A 13 -4.50 -2.38 -4.40
C THR A 13 -5.53 -2.71 -5.49
N GLY A 14 -6.65 -3.35 -5.12
CA GLY A 14 -7.76 -3.68 -6.01
C GLY A 14 -7.56 -4.96 -6.84
N PHE A 15 -6.72 -5.90 -6.40
CA PHE A 15 -6.61 -7.21 -7.02
C PHE A 15 -7.61 -8.20 -6.40
N ASP A 16 -8.10 -9.13 -7.22
CA ASP A 16 -9.08 -10.14 -6.79
C ASP A 16 -8.53 -11.12 -5.74
N SER A 17 -7.21 -11.34 -5.70
CA SER A 17 -6.59 -12.28 -4.78
C SER A 17 -5.10 -12.00 -4.54
N GLY A 18 -4.57 -12.53 -3.44
CA GLY A 18 -3.13 -12.46 -3.13
C GLY A 18 -2.25 -13.13 -4.18
N THR A 19 -2.71 -14.19 -4.85
CA THR A 19 -1.98 -14.85 -5.93
C THR A 19 -1.94 -13.99 -7.20
N ALA A 20 -3.05 -13.33 -7.56
CA ALA A 20 -3.09 -12.37 -8.65
C ALA A 20 -2.16 -11.18 -8.39
N PHE A 21 -2.15 -10.64 -7.16
CA PHE A 21 -1.20 -9.62 -6.74
C PHE A 21 0.25 -10.10 -6.87
N LEU A 22 0.57 -11.30 -6.37
CA LEU A 22 1.93 -11.86 -6.47
C LEU A 22 2.42 -12.02 -7.91
N ALA A 23 1.52 -12.39 -8.84
CA ALA A 23 1.83 -12.47 -10.27
C ALA A 23 2.09 -11.08 -10.89
N ALA A 24 1.36 -10.06 -10.45
CA ALA A 24 1.53 -8.68 -10.89
C ALA A 24 2.68 -7.94 -10.19
N ARG A 25 3.15 -8.44 -9.03
CA ARG A 25 4.13 -7.77 -8.16
C ARG A 25 5.38 -7.33 -8.90
N THR A 26 6.02 -8.23 -9.67
CA THR A 26 7.25 -7.90 -10.40
C THR A 26 7.03 -6.72 -11.34
N ARG A 27 5.90 -6.67 -12.04
CA ARG A 27 5.55 -5.53 -12.91
C ARG A 27 5.35 -4.23 -12.10
N LEU A 28 4.76 -4.31 -10.91
CA LEU A 28 4.56 -3.16 -10.03
C LEU A 28 5.90 -2.65 -9.46
N GLU A 29 6.81 -3.54 -9.10
CA GLU A 29 8.16 -3.20 -8.65
C GLU A 29 8.93 -2.46 -9.75
N ASP A 30 8.92 -2.99 -10.98
CA ASP A 30 9.65 -2.41 -12.11
C ASP A 30 9.05 -1.09 -12.62
N SER A 31 7.72 -1.04 -12.77
CA SER A 31 7.04 0.10 -13.43
C SER A 31 6.62 1.20 -12.46
N LYS A 32 6.27 0.84 -11.21
CA LYS A 32 5.62 1.74 -10.25
C LYS A 32 6.38 1.88 -8.93
N ARG A 33 7.63 1.37 -8.87
CA ARG A 33 8.48 1.40 -7.67
C ARG A 33 7.77 0.86 -6.42
N PHE A 34 7.00 -0.21 -6.61
CA PHE A 34 6.24 -0.82 -5.52
C PHE A 34 7.18 -1.26 -4.37
N PRO A 35 6.79 -1.08 -3.10
CA PRO A 35 7.64 -1.39 -1.96
C PRO A 35 7.98 -2.89 -1.89
N PRO A 36 9.25 -3.25 -1.64
CA PRO A 36 9.66 -4.64 -1.57
C PRO A 36 9.09 -5.33 -0.32
N PRO A 37 8.91 -6.67 -0.35
CA PRO A 37 8.56 -7.43 0.83
C PRO A 37 9.66 -7.39 1.89
N MET A 38 9.30 -7.71 3.13
CA MET A 38 10.24 -7.84 4.24
C MET A 38 11.26 -8.95 3.95
N PRO A 39 12.57 -8.65 3.93
CA PRO A 39 13.60 -9.61 3.54
C PRO A 39 13.74 -10.78 4.53
N THR A 40 13.32 -10.58 5.79
CA THR A 40 13.37 -11.60 6.84
C THR A 40 12.18 -12.56 6.82
N CYS A 41 11.11 -12.25 6.09
CA CYS A 41 9.90 -13.06 6.03
C CYS A 41 9.76 -13.71 4.65
N LEU A 42 10.45 -14.83 4.45
CA LEU A 42 10.53 -15.45 3.12
C LEU A 42 9.27 -16.22 2.74
N ARG A 43 8.60 -16.90 3.69
CA ARG A 43 7.28 -17.54 3.49
C ARG A 43 6.43 -17.58 4.77
N PRO A 44 5.18 -17.07 4.75
CA PRO A 44 4.59 -16.26 3.70
C PRO A 44 5.27 -14.88 3.59
N LEU A 45 5.34 -14.33 2.38
CA LEU A 45 5.84 -12.98 2.15
C LEU A 45 4.96 -11.96 2.88
N LYS A 46 5.60 -10.95 3.46
CA LYS A 46 4.93 -9.89 4.22
C LYS A 46 5.44 -8.52 3.79
N TRP A 47 4.56 -7.54 3.82
CA TRP A 47 4.88 -6.14 3.56
C TRP A 47 4.63 -5.30 4.79
N ARG A 48 5.32 -4.17 4.84
CA ARG A 48 5.07 -3.11 5.80
C ARG A 48 3.78 -2.40 5.43
N ALA A 49 2.80 -2.40 6.33
CA ALA A 49 1.49 -1.80 6.09
C ALA A 49 1.60 -0.30 5.75
N ASP A 50 2.46 0.41 6.47
CA ASP A 50 2.71 1.84 6.26
C ASP A 50 3.33 2.16 4.90
N ALA A 51 4.27 1.34 4.43
CA ALA A 51 4.86 1.50 3.10
C ALA A 51 3.82 1.27 1.98
N ILE A 52 2.94 0.30 2.15
CA ILE A 52 1.87 -0.01 1.19
C ILE A 52 0.84 1.11 1.17
N THR A 53 0.38 1.58 2.33
CA THR A 53 -0.57 2.69 2.42
C THR A 53 0.00 3.96 1.80
N ALA A 54 1.25 4.31 2.10
CA ALA A 54 1.91 5.47 1.50
C ALA A 54 1.97 5.34 -0.04
N TRP A 55 2.36 4.16 -0.55
CA TRP A 55 2.38 3.91 -1.99
C TRP A 55 0.99 4.03 -2.63
N VAL A 56 -0.06 3.49 -2.01
CA VAL A 56 -1.45 3.62 -2.52
C VAL A 56 -1.89 5.09 -2.58
N LEU A 57 -1.59 5.86 -1.53
CA LEU A 57 -1.87 7.30 -1.49
C LEU A 57 -1.14 8.06 -2.61
N GLU A 58 0.13 7.73 -2.86
CA GLU A 58 0.95 8.33 -3.92
C GLU A 58 0.47 7.98 -5.34
N GLN A 59 -0.10 6.79 -5.53
CA GLN A 59 -0.62 6.38 -6.84
C GLN A 59 -1.97 7.02 -7.20
N GLY A 60 -2.62 7.73 -6.26
CA GLY A 60 -3.94 8.33 -6.47
C GLY A 60 -5.05 7.31 -6.74
N VAL A 61 -4.77 6.02 -6.54
CA VAL A 61 -5.76 4.95 -6.64
C VAL A 61 -6.53 4.96 -5.33
N ALA A 62 -7.66 5.66 -5.30
CA ALA A 62 -8.58 5.56 -4.19
C ALA A 62 -8.96 4.07 -4.02
N PRO A 63 -8.65 3.44 -2.88
CA PRO A 63 -8.93 2.03 -2.70
C PRO A 63 -10.45 1.83 -2.70
N SER A 64 -10.95 1.09 -3.69
CA SER A 64 -12.35 0.69 -3.81
C SER A 64 -12.66 -0.36 -2.74
N GLY A 65 -12.82 0.06 -1.48
CA GLY A 65 -13.28 -0.85 -0.43
C GLY A 65 -12.65 -0.71 0.95
N LEU A 66 -11.82 0.30 1.22
CA LEU A 66 -11.42 0.56 2.61
C LEU A 66 -12.61 1.14 3.40
N PRO A 67 -13.05 0.54 4.53
CA PRO A 67 -13.73 1.34 5.54
C PRO A 67 -12.72 2.40 5.99
N SER A 68 -13.15 3.66 5.95
CA SER A 68 -12.36 4.84 6.36
C SER A 68 -11.78 4.66 7.76
N ILE A 69 -10.59 4.08 7.85
CA ILE A 69 -9.75 4.10 9.04
C ILE A 69 -8.48 4.85 8.64
N LEU A 70 -8.64 6.15 8.44
CA LEU A 70 -7.52 7.08 8.50
C LEU A 70 -7.04 7.08 9.95
N PRO A 71 -5.78 6.69 10.26
CA PRO A 71 -5.19 7.13 11.51
C PRO A 71 -5.06 8.65 11.41
N HIS A 72 -5.78 9.34 12.30
CA HIS A 72 -5.67 10.77 12.58
C HIS A 72 -4.19 11.15 12.70
N ASN A 73 -3.56 11.62 11.62
CA ASN A 73 -2.30 12.36 11.59
C ASN A 73 -1.91 12.76 10.16
N VAL A 74 -2.87 13.31 9.41
CA VAL A 74 -2.54 14.16 8.27
C VAL A 74 -2.66 15.59 8.78
N TYR A 75 -1.52 16.18 9.14
CA TYR A 75 -1.43 17.64 9.26
C TYR A 75 -1.61 18.19 7.85
N LEU A 76 -2.80 18.70 7.57
CA LEU A 76 -3.08 19.60 6.46
C LEU A 76 -2.21 20.86 6.65
N ILE A 77 -1.01 20.87 6.06
CA ILE A 77 -0.30 22.13 5.81
C ILE A 77 -0.90 22.73 4.53
N GLU A 78 -2.12 23.26 4.65
CA GLU A 78 -2.81 24.05 3.62
C GLU A 78 -3.10 25.47 4.14
N GLU A 79 -2.25 26.00 5.04
CA GLU A 79 -2.40 27.37 5.53
C GLU A 79 -1.04 28.09 5.66
N ALA A 80 -0.31 28.23 4.54
CA ALA A 80 0.81 29.18 4.45
C ALA A 80 0.97 29.78 3.04
N ARG A 81 -0.13 29.90 2.27
CA ARG A 81 -0.09 30.59 0.97
C ARG A 81 -1.33 31.43 0.68
N ARG A 82 -1.83 32.17 1.68
CA ARG A 82 -2.70 33.31 1.40
C ARG A 82 -2.68 34.35 2.51
N ALA A 83 -2.15 35.52 2.14
CA ALA A 83 -2.37 36.86 2.68
C ALA A 83 -1.82 37.17 4.08
#